data_AF-A0A3C1A4X2-F1
#
_entry.id   AF-A0A3C1A4X2-F1
#
_cell.length_a   1.000
_cell.length_b   1.000
_cell.length_c   1.000
_cell.angle_alpha   90.00
_cell.angle_beta   90.00
_cell.angle_gamma   90.00
#
_symmetry.space_group_name_H-M   'P 1'
#
loop_
_entity.id
_entity.type
_entity.pdbx_description
1 polymer ?
#
loop_
_entity_poly.entity_id
_entity_poly.type
_entity_poly.pdbx_seq_one_letter_code
_entity_poly.pdbx_strand_id
1 'polypeptide(L)'
;MHGIGKIFDKKYGGLVFSLISGVAYFIIIFGFILKNTINGGGLLAFFFAPAIIAGAALIIIKTVNRLCEEERYGSINAFLLFHIVLIALSIVFLIDIL
;
A
#
# COMPACT_ATOMS: atom_id res chain seq x y z
N MET A 1 -15.01 -13.16 7.18
CA MET A 1 -15.18 -11.77 6.66
C MET A 1 -16.17 -11.75 5.48
N HIS A 2 -16.76 -10.60 5.13
CA HIS A 2 -17.65 -10.46 3.95
C HIS A 2 -17.00 -9.60 2.86
N GLY A 3 -17.30 -9.86 1.58
CA GLY A 3 -16.80 -9.07 0.46
C GLY A 3 -15.27 -9.17 0.25
N ILE A 4 -14.63 -8.02 0.02
CA ILE A 4 -13.18 -7.90 -0.28
C ILE A 4 -12.32 -8.36 0.90
N GLY A 5 -12.85 -8.26 2.13
CA GLY A 5 -12.21 -8.75 3.34
C GLY A 5 -11.78 -10.22 3.28
N LYS A 6 -12.45 -11.07 2.48
CA LYS A 6 -12.08 -12.50 2.32
C LYS A 6 -10.66 -12.74 1.81
N ILE A 7 -9.99 -11.72 1.27
CA ILE A 7 -8.57 -11.79 0.88
C ILE A 7 -7.68 -12.10 2.10
N PHE A 8 -8.05 -11.62 3.29
CA PHE A 8 -7.28 -11.84 4.52
C PHE A 8 -7.57 -13.19 5.19
N ASP A 9 -8.65 -13.88 4.80
CA ASP A 9 -8.94 -15.24 5.25
C ASP A 9 -8.00 -16.28 4.59
N LYS A 10 -7.27 -15.90 3.52
CA LYS A 10 -6.29 -16.77 2.84
C LYS A 10 -4.91 -16.69 3.50
N LYS A 11 -4.22 -17.84 3.60
CA LYS A 11 -2.89 -18.00 4.24
C LYS A 11 -1.88 -16.89 3.96
N TYR A 12 -1.83 -16.38 2.72
CA TYR A 12 -0.92 -15.30 2.32
C TYR A 12 -1.62 -14.08 1.73
N GLY A 13 -2.96 -14.07 1.65
CA GLY A 13 -3.68 -13.03 0.91
C GLY A 13 -3.55 -11.66 1.55
N GLY A 14 -3.62 -11.57 2.89
CA GLY A 14 -3.39 -10.33 3.61
C GLY A 14 -1.96 -9.80 3.47
N LEU A 15 -0.96 -10.69 3.45
CA LEU A 15 0.45 -10.32 3.26
C LEU A 15 0.69 -9.75 1.86
N VAL A 16 0.24 -10.45 0.82
CA VAL A 16 0.40 -10.03 -0.58
C VAL A 16 -0.31 -8.71 -0.82
N PHE A 17 -1.55 -8.57 -0.35
CA PHE A 17 -2.30 -7.32 -0.49
C PHE A 17 -1.59 -6.14 0.17
N SER A 18 -1.07 -6.35 1.38
CA SER A 18 -0.40 -5.30 2.14
C SER A 18 0.94 -4.88 1.50
N LEU A 19 1.69 -5.85 0.94
CA LEU A 19 2.92 -5.56 0.18
C LEU A 19 2.62 -4.78 -1.11
N ILE A 20 1.62 -5.19 -1.89
CA ILE A 20 1.21 -4.47 -3.10
C ILE A 20 0.77 -3.05 -2.76
N SER A 21 0.01 -2.89 -1.67
CA SER A 21 -0.40 -1.57 -1.19
C SER A 21 0.80 -0.71 -0.75
N GLY A 22 1.81 -1.32 -0.11
CA GLY A 22 3.06 -0.64 0.23
C GLY A 22 3.85 -0.21 -1.01
N VAL A 23 3.88 -1.02 -2.06
CA VAL A 23 4.48 -0.67 -3.36
C VAL A 23 3.74 0.51 -4.00
N ALA A 24 2.41 0.47 -4.01
CA ALA A 24 1.59 1.58 -4.54
C ALA A 24 1.89 2.90 -3.82
N TYR A 25 1.99 2.85 -2.49
CA TYR A 25 2.35 4.02 -1.69
C TYR A 25 3.76 4.53 -2.01
N PHE A 26 4.73 3.61 -2.18
CA PHE A 26 6.08 3.96 -2.59
C PHE A 26 6.13 4.63 -3.97
N ILE A 27 5.39 4.13 -4.95
CA ILE A 27 5.36 4.72 -6.31
C ILE A 27 4.90 6.18 -6.28
N ILE A 28 3.87 6.47 -5.49
CA ILE A 28 3.35 7.85 -5.34
C ILE A 28 4.44 8.75 -4.73
N ILE A 29 5.12 8.28 -3.68
CA ILE A 29 6.23 9.01 -3.05
C ILE A 29 7.41 9.15 -4.01
N PHE A 30 7.71 8.12 -4.80
CA PHE A 30 8.81 8.11 -5.75
C PHE A 30 8.66 9.23 -6.77
N GLY A 31 7.47 9.39 -7.36
CA GLY A 31 7.18 10.50 -8.26
C GLY A 31 7.40 11.86 -7.60
N PHE A 32 7.04 12.01 -6.33
CA PHE A 32 7.31 13.24 -5.57
C PHE A 32 8.81 13.48 -5.35
N ILE A 33 9.57 12.45 -4.97
CA ILE A 33 11.03 12.57 -4.76
C ILE A 33 11.71 12.99 -6.06
N LEU A 34 11.38 12.36 -7.19
CA LEU A 34 11.97 12.68 -8.48
C LEU A 34 11.66 14.13 -8.92
N LYS A 35 10.41 14.59 -8.72
CA LYS A 35 10.01 15.97 -9.09
C LYS A 35 10.70 17.05 -8.27
N ASN A 36 11.10 16.75 -7.03
CA ASN A 36 11.64 17.74 -6.09
C ASN A 36 13.14 17.59 -5.81
N THR A 37 13.81 16.61 -6.42
CA THR A 37 15.23 16.36 -6.23
C THR A 37 15.99 16.51 -7.53
N ILE A 38 16.86 17.53 -7.60
CA ILE A 38 17.61 17.87 -8.82
C ILE A 38 18.62 16.77 -9.20
N ASN A 39 19.31 16.19 -8.20
CA ASN A 39 20.33 15.17 -8.42
C ASN A 39 20.16 14.00 -7.44
N GLY A 40 20.19 12.77 -7.94
CA GLY A 40 20.22 11.56 -7.10
C GLY A 40 18.87 11.13 -6.48
N GLY A 41 17.75 11.72 -6.91
CA GLY A 41 16.41 11.36 -6.40
C GLY A 41 16.08 9.86 -6.52
N GLY A 42 16.56 9.20 -7.58
CA GLY A 42 16.41 7.76 -7.76
C GLY A 42 17.11 6.93 -6.68
N LEU A 43 18.35 7.30 -6.32
CA LEU A 43 19.12 6.61 -5.29
C LEU A 43 18.52 6.83 -3.90
N LEU A 44 18.07 8.06 -3.63
CA LEU A 44 17.37 8.40 -2.38
C LEU A 44 16.09 7.58 -2.23
N ALA A 45 15.28 7.50 -3.29
CA ALA A 45 14.07 6.69 -3.28
C ALA A 45 14.36 5.20 -3.10
N PHE A 46 15.38 4.66 -3.78
CA PHE A 46 15.80 3.27 -3.61
C PHE A 46 16.21 2.96 -2.17
N PHE A 47 16.93 3.87 -1.52
CA PHE A 47 17.33 3.72 -0.12
C PHE A 47 16.12 3.64 0.83
N PHE A 48 15.08 4.45 0.59
CA PHE A 48 13.87 4.43 1.43
C PHE A 48 12.83 3.38 1.01
N ALA A 49 12.94 2.78 -0.17
CA ALA A 49 11.94 1.85 -0.69
C ALA A 49 11.62 0.70 0.27
N PRO A 50 12.60 -0.02 0.86
CA PRO A 50 12.30 -1.12 1.78
C PRO A 50 11.54 -0.65 3.02
N ALA A 51 11.93 0.50 3.58
CA ALA A 51 11.32 1.05 4.78
C ALA A 51 9.87 1.52 4.52
N ILE A 52 9.63 2.17 3.37
CA ILE A 52 8.30 2.66 2.99
C ILE A 52 7.37 1.47 2.70
N ILE A 53 7.81 0.52 1.87
CA ILE A 53 6.98 -0.62 1.45
C ILE A 53 6.66 -1.52 2.64
N ALA A 54 7.68 -1.92 3.41
CA ALA A 54 7.48 -2.79 4.56
C ALA A 54 6.72 -2.06 5.68
N GLY A 55 7.03 -0.78 5.94
CA GLY A 55 6.34 0.03 6.94
C GLY A 55 4.85 0.16 6.65
N ALA A 56 4.48 0.51 5.41
CA ALA A 56 3.10 0.58 4.97
C ALA A 56 2.40 -0.79 5.08
N ALA A 57 3.05 -1.86 4.62
CA ALA A 57 2.50 -3.22 4.69
C ALA A 57 2.20 -3.65 6.15
N LEU A 58 3.11 -3.37 7.08
CA LEU A 58 2.93 -3.65 8.50
C LEU A 58 1.76 -2.88 9.10
N ILE A 59 1.61 -1.58 8.76
CA ILE A 59 0.49 -0.76 9.22
C ILE A 59 -0.84 -1.32 8.73
N ILE A 60 -0.92 -1.74 7.46
CA ILE A 60 -2.14 -2.31 6.85
C ILE A 60 -2.53 -3.60 7.56
N ILE A 61 -1.59 -4.55 7.71
CA ILE A 61 -1.84 -5.82 8.41
C ILE A 61 -2.30 -5.56 9.84
N LYS A 62 -1.58 -4.70 10.58
CA LYS A 62 -1.91 -4.38 11.97
C LYS A 62 -3.29 -3.73 12.09
N THR A 63 -3.65 -2.87 11.15
CA THR A 63 -4.96 -2.20 11.14
C THR A 63 -6.09 -3.17 10.83
N VAL A 64 -5.92 -4.04 9.83
CA VAL A 64 -6.94 -5.04 9.48
C VAL A 64 -7.12 -6.06 10.60
N ASN A 65 -6.03 -6.52 11.23
CA ASN A 65 -6.11 -7.44 12.37
C ASN A 65 -6.89 -6.81 13.53
N ARG A 66 -6.57 -5.56 13.90
CA ARG A 66 -7.32 -4.82 14.93
C ARG A 66 -8.81 -4.69 14.58
N LEU A 67 -9.13 -4.32 13.35
CA LEU A 67 -10.52 -4.19 12.91
C LEU A 67 -11.27 -5.54 12.88
N CYS A 68 -10.54 -6.64 12.70
CA CYS A 68 -11.08 -7.99 12.76
C CYS A 68 -11.38 -8.40 14.21
N GLU A 69 -10.50 -8.07 15.16
CA GLU A 69 -10.72 -8.25 16.60
C GLU A 69 -11.91 -7.43 17.11
N GLU A 70 -12.13 -6.24 16.56
CA GLU A 70 -13.30 -5.39 16.85
C GLU A 70 -14.58 -5.81 16.09
N GLU A 71 -14.54 -6.87 15.27
CA GLU A 71 -15.64 -7.33 14.40
C GLU A 71 -16.19 -6.25 13.44
N ARG A 72 -15.39 -5.24 13.10
CA ARG A 72 -15.77 -4.08 12.27
C ARG A 72 -15.59 -4.36 10.78
N TYR A 73 -16.27 -5.39 10.27
CA TYR A 73 -16.10 -5.85 8.89
C TYR A 73 -16.45 -4.81 7.81
N GLY A 74 -17.40 -3.91 8.09
CA GLY A 74 -17.71 -2.79 7.19
C GLY A 74 -16.53 -1.84 7.01
N SER A 75 -15.84 -1.50 8.12
CA SER A 75 -14.64 -0.67 8.09
C SER A 75 -13.48 -1.35 7.36
N ILE A 76 -13.34 -2.67 7.50
CA ILE A 76 -12.32 -3.41 6.75
C ILE A 76 -12.57 -3.29 5.25
N ASN A 77 -13.80 -3.51 4.78
CA ASN A 77 -14.11 -3.40 3.35
C ASN A 77 -13.86 -1.98 2.82
N ALA A 78 -14.25 -0.94 3.55
CA ALA A 78 -13.97 0.45 3.16
C ALA A 78 -12.46 0.73 3.11
N PHE A 79 -11.71 0.25 4.11
CA PHE A 79 -10.26 0.40 4.18
C PHE A 79 -9.54 -0.31 3.03
N LEU A 80 -9.95 -1.54 2.69
CA LEU A 80 -9.38 -2.27 1.55
C LEU A 80 -9.75 -1.63 0.22
N LEU A 81 -10.98 -1.14 0.07
CA LEU A 81 -11.41 -0.42 -1.14
C LEU A 81 -10.58 0.85 -1.35
N PHE A 82 -10.33 1.62 -0.30
CA PHE A 82 -9.46 2.79 -0.35
C PHE A 82 -8.05 2.43 -0.87
N HIS A 83 -7.47 1.33 -0.38
CA HIS A 83 -6.17 0.87 -0.85
C HIS A 83 -6.19 0.38 -2.31
N ILE A 84 -7.27 -0.25 -2.76
CA ILE A 84 -7.44 -0.62 -4.17
C ILE A 84 -7.45 0.63 -5.06
N VAL A 85 -8.15 1.69 -4.65
CA VAL A 85 -8.15 2.98 -5.37
C VAL A 85 -6.74 3.59 -5.38
N LEU A 86 -6.01 3.56 -4.27
CA LEU A 86 -4.61 4.01 -4.24
C LEU A 86 -3.70 3.20 -5.16
N ILE A 87 -3.88 1.87 -5.23
CA ILE A 87 -3.14 1.02 -6.16
C ILE A 87 -3.41 1.44 -7.61
N ALA A 88 -4.68 1.62 -7.98
CA ALA A 88 -5.04 2.09 -9.31
C ALA A 88 -4.42 3.47 -9.63
N LEU A 89 -4.48 4.41 -8.68
CA LEU A 89 -3.87 5.73 -8.83
C LEU A 89 -2.35 5.64 -8.99
N SER A 90 -1.69 4.75 -8.24
CA SER A 90 -0.24 4.56 -8.33
C SER A 90 0.20 4.11 -9.73
N ILE A 91 -0.61 3.31 -10.43
CA ILE A 91 -0.32 2.89 -11.81
C ILE A 91 -0.35 4.10 -12.76
N VAL A 92 -1.31 5.01 -12.59
CA VAL A 92 -1.36 6.25 -13.37
C VAL A 92 -0.12 7.10 -13.12
N PHE A 93 0.26 7.29 -11.86
CA PHE A 93 1.49 8.00 -11.48
C PHE A 93 2.74 7.33 -12.04
N LEU A 94 2.80 6.00 -12.08
CA LEU A 94 3.95 5.28 -12.63
C LEU A 94 4.10 5.53 -14.13
N ILE A 95 3.00 5.55 -14.88
CA ILE A 95 3.00 5.84 -16.32
C ILE A 95 3.49 7.27 -16.57
N ASP A 96 3.10 8.23 -15.74
CA ASP A 96 3.54 9.63 -15.87
C ASP A 96 5.04 9.82 -15.57
N ILE A 97 5.65 8.90 -14.82
CA ILE A 97 7.09 8.94 -14.45
C ILE A 97 7.96 8.28 -15.52
N LEU A 98 7.44 7.29 -16.25
CA LEU A 98 8.17 6.49 -17.24
C LEU A 98 8.36 7.25 -18.56
#